data_AF-F4D477-F1
#
_entry.id   AF-F4D477-F1
#
_cell.length_a   1.000
_cell.length_b   1.000
_cell.length_c   1.000
_cell.angle_alpha   90.00
_cell.angle_beta   90.00
_cell.angle_gamma   90.00
#
_symmetry.space_group_name_H-M   'P 1'
#
loop_
_entity.id
_entity.type
_entity.pdbx_description
1 polymer ?
#
loop_
_entity_poly.entity_id
_entity_poly.type
_entity_poly.pdbx_seq_one_letter_code
_entity_poly.pdbx_strand_id
1 'polypeptide(L)'
;MKKDTETIKIQDISKIFDSVFGIERKKRNIEKDGSKLYHQAIYDIAEEIYNDKNCNHIELQNKIIFSIAIRLKAEEWMLNKLNQEFKPKKNQTRELYDATKKELSDDEKRIIQKVLMITPENIHINSFMFEPILDTSLDHLYTCFEEVKNLN
;
A
#
# COMPACT_ATOMS: atom_id res chain seq x y z
N MET A 1 -9.01 -2.44 5.07
CA MET A 1 -8.23 -3.60 4.58
C MET A 1 -9.14 -4.81 4.36
N LYS A 2 -8.69 -5.79 3.55
CA LYS A 2 -9.43 -7.06 3.39
C LYS A 2 -9.35 -7.87 4.67
N LYS A 3 -10.36 -8.70 4.93
CA LYS A 3 -10.48 -9.49 6.17
C LYS A 3 -9.22 -10.32 6.49
N ASP A 4 -8.61 -10.94 5.49
CA ASP A 4 -7.47 -11.83 5.70
C ASP A 4 -6.12 -11.08 5.78
N THR A 5 -6.08 -9.77 5.46
CA THR A 5 -4.84 -8.96 5.41
C THR A 5 -4.04 -9.02 6.71
N GLU A 6 -4.72 -9.10 7.85
CA GLU A 6 -4.10 -9.13 9.17
C GLU A 6 -3.50 -10.50 9.54
N THR A 7 -3.74 -11.54 8.72
CA THR A 7 -3.28 -12.91 9.00
C THR A 7 -2.20 -13.41 8.05
N ILE A 8 -2.02 -12.74 6.90
CA ILE A 8 -1.06 -13.13 5.87
C ILE A 8 0.37 -12.87 6.38
N LYS A 9 1.19 -13.93 6.40
CA LYS A 9 2.61 -13.84 6.77
C LYS A 9 3.50 -13.78 5.55
N ILE A 10 4.73 -13.28 5.71
CA ILE A 10 5.75 -13.28 4.66
C ILE A 10 5.98 -14.68 4.10
N GLN A 11 5.96 -15.72 4.94
CA GLN A 11 6.12 -17.10 4.49
C GLN A 11 5.01 -17.57 3.53
N ASP A 12 3.79 -17.03 3.64
CA ASP A 12 2.67 -17.42 2.80
C ASP A 12 2.84 -16.87 1.39
N ILE A 13 3.30 -15.62 1.28
CA ILE A 13 3.72 -15.00 0.02
C ILE A 13 4.96 -15.71 -0.55
N SER A 14 5.90 -16.09 0.31
CA SER A 14 7.12 -16.76 -0.12
C SER A 14 6.87 -18.10 -0.80
N LYS A 15 5.92 -18.89 -0.30
CA LYS A 15 5.50 -20.15 -0.92
C LYS A 15 4.94 -19.92 -2.33
N ILE A 16 4.17 -18.85 -2.53
CA ILE A 16 3.63 -18.49 -3.85
C ILE A 16 4.79 -18.15 -4.80
N PHE A 17 5.70 -17.27 -4.39
CA PHE A 17 6.84 -16.91 -5.23
C PHE A 17 7.76 -18.10 -5.51
N ASP A 18 7.98 -18.99 -4.54
CA ASP A 18 8.73 -20.24 -4.75
C ASP A 18 8.07 -21.15 -5.78
N SER A 19 6.73 -21.20 -5.82
CA SER A 19 6.01 -21.99 -6.82
C SER A 19 6.17 -21.46 -8.25
N VAL A 20 6.46 -20.17 -8.41
CA VAL A 20 6.62 -19.50 -9.72
C VAL A 20 8.08 -19.44 -10.15
N PHE A 21 8.98 -19.05 -9.24
CA PHE A 21 10.39 -18.77 -9.54
C PHE A 21 11.36 -19.89 -9.10
N GLY A 22 10.88 -20.89 -8.35
CA GLY A 22 11.60 -22.11 -8.03
C GLY A 22 12.90 -21.90 -7.23
N ILE A 23 13.89 -22.73 -7.54
CA ILE A 23 15.14 -22.86 -6.77
C ILE A 23 15.98 -21.57 -6.82
N GLU A 24 15.93 -20.81 -7.90
CA GLU A 24 16.73 -19.58 -8.06
C GLU A 24 16.33 -18.49 -7.08
N ARG A 25 15.04 -18.41 -6.70
CA ARG A 25 14.59 -17.52 -5.65
C ARG A 25 15.15 -17.94 -4.29
N LYS A 26 15.04 -19.23 -3.95
CA LYS A 26 15.47 -19.76 -2.64
C LYS A 26 16.94 -19.47 -2.34
N LYS A 27 17.80 -19.42 -3.37
CA LYS A 27 19.22 -19.08 -3.23
C LYS A 27 19.47 -17.64 -2.76
N ARG A 28 18.50 -16.72 -2.93
CA ARG A 28 18.67 -15.30 -2.61
C ARG A 28 18.44 -14.94 -1.13
N ASN A 29 17.96 -15.87 -0.30
CA ASN A 29 17.71 -15.67 1.14
C ASN A 29 17.06 -14.30 1.45
N ILE A 30 15.97 -14.00 0.74
CA ILE A 30 15.35 -12.66 0.73
C ILE A 30 14.63 -12.38 2.06
N GLU A 31 14.03 -13.40 2.67
CA GLU A 31 13.25 -13.25 3.90
C GLU A 31 14.11 -13.38 5.16
N LYS A 32 14.13 -12.32 5.99
CA LYS A 32 14.80 -12.35 7.30
C LYS A 32 13.94 -12.98 8.40
N ASP A 33 12.64 -12.75 8.37
CA ASP A 33 11.65 -13.32 9.29
C ASP A 33 10.36 -13.68 8.53
N GLY A 34 10.17 -14.97 8.26
CA GLY A 34 8.98 -15.46 7.56
C GLY A 34 7.68 -15.40 8.38
N SER A 35 7.78 -15.22 9.71
CA SER A 35 6.62 -15.23 10.62
C SER A 35 5.90 -13.88 10.69
N LYS A 36 6.59 -12.80 10.32
CA LYS A 36 6.09 -11.44 10.30
C LYS A 36 4.87 -11.29 9.38
N LEU A 37 3.91 -10.48 9.81
CA LEU A 37 2.74 -10.12 9.01
C LEU A 37 3.16 -9.27 7.81
N TYR A 38 2.62 -9.59 6.64
CA TYR A 38 3.05 -8.98 5.39
C TYR A 38 2.73 -7.47 5.33
N HIS A 39 1.55 -7.06 5.82
CA HIS A 39 1.19 -5.64 5.87
C HIS A 39 2.13 -4.85 6.81
N GLN A 40 2.50 -5.42 7.95
CA GLN A 40 3.46 -4.79 8.87
C GLN A 40 4.84 -4.68 8.23
N ALA A 41 5.28 -5.71 7.49
CA ALA A 41 6.53 -5.65 6.75
C ALA A 41 6.53 -4.53 5.69
N ILE A 42 5.41 -4.31 4.99
CA ILE A 42 5.26 -3.19 4.05
C ILE A 42 5.40 -1.86 4.78
N TYR A 43 4.74 -1.68 5.93
CA TYR A 43 4.86 -0.45 6.72
C TYR A 43 6.29 -0.23 7.18
N ASP A 44 6.95 -1.25 7.71
CA ASP A 44 8.32 -1.12 8.22
C ASP A 44 9.31 -0.79 7.09
N ILE A 45 9.17 -1.43 5.92
CA ILE A 45 10.01 -1.11 4.75
C ILE A 45 9.73 0.32 4.26
N ALA A 46 8.46 0.77 4.25
CA ALA A 46 8.13 2.14 3.88
C ALA A 46 8.79 3.16 4.83
N GLU A 47 8.77 2.90 6.15
CA GLU A 47 9.46 3.73 7.14
C GLU A 47 10.99 3.68 6.97
N GLU A 48 11.58 2.51 6.71
CA GLU A 48 13.02 2.39 6.42
C GLU A 48 13.42 3.24 5.22
N ILE A 49 12.66 3.16 4.12
CA ILE A 49 12.89 3.95 2.90
C ILE A 49 12.70 5.45 3.16
N TYR A 50 11.66 5.84 3.89
CA TYR A 50 11.39 7.24 4.23
C TYR A 50 12.53 7.88 5.02
N ASN A 51 13.14 7.12 5.93
CA ASN A 51 14.20 7.60 6.82
C ASN A 51 15.62 7.45 6.22
N ASP A 52 15.77 6.78 5.08
CA ASP A 52 17.06 6.63 4.39
C ASP A 52 17.43 7.89 3.60
N LYS A 53 18.44 8.61 4.09
CA LYS A 53 18.99 9.83 3.46
C LYS A 53 19.66 9.58 2.12
N ASN A 54 20.01 8.33 1.79
CA ASN A 54 20.63 7.94 0.52
C ASN A 54 19.65 7.21 -0.40
N CYS A 55 18.35 7.22 -0.09
CA CYS A 55 17.33 6.55 -0.88
C CYS A 55 17.38 7.00 -2.34
N ASN A 56 17.27 6.05 -3.27
CA ASN A 56 17.14 6.35 -4.68
C ASN A 56 15.70 6.77 -5.00
N HIS A 57 15.48 8.07 -5.20
CA HIS A 57 14.16 8.65 -5.47
C HIS A 57 13.54 8.23 -6.82
N ILE A 58 14.32 7.58 -7.69
CA ILE A 58 13.89 7.13 -9.03
C ILE A 58 13.45 5.65 -9.00
N GLU A 59 13.83 4.89 -7.97
CA GLU A 59 13.52 3.46 -7.89
C GLU A 59 12.02 3.18 -7.82
N LEU A 60 11.52 2.50 -8.86
CA LEU A 60 10.11 2.12 -8.98
C LEU A 60 9.66 1.23 -7.83
N GLN A 61 10.55 0.39 -7.30
CA GLN A 61 10.26 -0.49 -6.17
C GLN A 61 9.82 0.32 -4.94
N ASN A 62 10.52 1.41 -4.65
CA ASN A 62 10.17 2.30 -3.53
C ASN A 62 8.78 2.89 -3.75
N LYS A 63 8.49 3.39 -4.95
CA LYS A 63 7.17 3.93 -5.29
C LYS A 63 6.04 2.91 -5.14
N ILE A 64 6.29 1.65 -5.52
CA ILE A 64 5.34 0.55 -5.34
C ILE A 64 5.08 0.26 -3.86
N ILE A 65 6.13 0.21 -3.04
CA ILE A 65 5.99 0.01 -1.58
C ILE A 65 5.12 1.11 -0.97
N PHE A 66 5.38 2.37 -1.28
CA PHE A 66 4.56 3.48 -0.79
C PHE A 66 3.12 3.40 -1.29
N SER A 67 2.89 3.07 -2.57
CA SER A 67 1.54 2.93 -3.12
C SER A 67 0.71 1.86 -2.39
N ILE A 68 1.35 0.77 -1.95
CA ILE A 68 0.68 -0.25 -1.14
C ILE A 68 0.47 0.24 0.29
N ALA A 69 1.50 0.80 0.93
CA ALA A 69 1.45 1.27 2.31
C ALA A 69 0.39 2.35 2.53
N ILE A 70 0.32 3.34 1.63
CA ILE A 70 -0.65 4.44 1.66
C ILE A 70 -2.08 3.91 1.57
N ARG A 71 -2.36 2.97 0.63
CA ARG A 71 -3.69 2.38 0.49
C ARG A 71 -4.08 1.57 1.71
N LEU A 72 -3.18 0.74 2.23
CA LEU A 72 -3.46 -0.06 3.42
C LEU A 72 -3.82 0.83 4.61
N LYS A 73 -3.04 1.89 4.88
CA LYS A 73 -3.33 2.85 5.96
C LYS A 73 -4.64 3.60 5.75
N ALA A 74 -4.89 4.10 4.54
CA ALA A 74 -6.12 4.81 4.23
C ALA A 74 -7.36 3.92 4.42
N GLU A 75 -7.27 2.65 4.00
CA GLU A 75 -8.36 1.69 4.18
C GLU A 75 -8.54 1.24 5.63
N GLU A 76 -7.46 1.08 6.38
CA GLU A 76 -7.49 0.81 7.82
C GLU A 76 -8.23 1.93 8.56
N TRP A 77 -7.84 3.18 8.30
CA TRP A 77 -8.48 4.35 8.89
C TRP A 77 -9.96 4.49 8.50
N MET A 78 -10.29 4.35 7.21
CA MET A 78 -11.68 4.46 6.75
C MET A 78 -12.57 3.34 7.33
N LEU A 79 -12.04 2.12 7.47
CA LEU A 79 -12.80 1.03 8.12
C LEU A 79 -13.05 1.32 9.60
N ASN A 80 -12.09 1.93 10.30
CA ASN A 80 -12.26 2.30 11.71
C ASN A 80 -13.33 3.38 11.91
N LYS A 81 -13.53 4.27 10.92
CA LYS A 81 -14.65 5.22 10.94
C LYS A 81 -16.00 4.61 10.55
N LEU A 82 -16.00 3.51 9.80
CA LEU A 82 -17.22 2.97 9.22
C LEU A 82 -18.03 2.20 10.28
N ASN A 83 -19.26 2.65 10.53
CA ASN A 83 -20.16 2.04 11.53
C ASN A 83 -21.01 0.88 10.99
N GLN A 84 -20.68 0.34 9.81
CA GLN A 84 -21.47 -0.72 9.15
C GLN A 84 -20.58 -1.78 8.53
N GLU A 85 -21.15 -2.96 8.26
CA GLU A 85 -20.45 -4.02 7.55
C GLU A 85 -20.08 -3.56 6.12
N PHE A 86 -18.82 -3.71 5.75
CA PHE A 86 -18.31 -3.40 4.43
C PHE A 86 -17.88 -4.65 3.68
N LYS A 87 -18.44 -4.83 2.49
CA LYS A 87 -18.12 -5.93 1.57
C LYS A 87 -17.82 -5.35 0.19
N PRO A 88 -16.54 -5.17 -0.18
CA PRO A 88 -16.18 -4.61 -1.47
C PRO A 88 -16.52 -5.60 -2.60
N LYS A 89 -16.99 -5.09 -3.74
CA LYS A 89 -17.30 -5.90 -4.93
C LYS A 89 -16.16 -5.89 -5.95
N LYS A 90 -15.52 -4.74 -6.13
CA LYS A 90 -14.40 -4.56 -7.06
C LYS A 90 -13.32 -3.72 -6.42
N ASN A 91 -13.56 -2.41 -6.38
CA ASN A 91 -12.53 -1.42 -6.15
C ASN A 91 -12.57 -0.97 -4.70
N GLN A 92 -11.85 -1.70 -3.85
CA GLN A 92 -12.00 -1.61 -2.40
C GLN A 92 -11.78 -0.21 -1.86
N THR A 93 -10.70 0.47 -2.25
CA THR A 93 -10.36 1.79 -1.69
C THR A 93 -11.38 2.83 -2.13
N ARG A 94 -11.81 2.79 -3.41
CA ARG A 94 -12.84 3.70 -3.96
C ARG A 94 -14.20 3.44 -3.31
N GLU A 95 -14.63 2.19 -3.22
CA GLU A 95 -15.92 1.79 -2.63
C GLU A 95 -15.97 2.15 -1.15
N LEU A 96 -14.85 2.01 -0.43
CA LEU A 96 -14.75 2.39 0.97
C LEU A 96 -14.82 3.90 1.18
N TYR A 97 -14.19 4.67 0.29
CA TYR A 97 -14.36 6.13 0.26
C TYR A 97 -15.82 6.51 -0.01
N ASP A 98 -16.48 5.87 -0.98
CA ASP A 98 -17.88 6.18 -1.29
C ASP A 98 -18.83 5.86 -0.13
N ALA A 99 -18.50 4.83 0.67
CA ALA A 99 -19.24 4.46 1.87
C ALA A 99 -19.02 5.42 3.04
N THR A 100 -17.84 6.03 3.18
CA THR A 100 -17.46 6.89 4.32
C THR A 100 -17.57 8.38 4.05
N LYS A 101 -17.51 8.84 2.78
CA LYS A 101 -17.35 10.26 2.40
C LYS A 101 -18.34 11.26 3.00
N LYS A 102 -19.54 10.82 3.43
CA LYS A 102 -20.54 11.69 4.04
C LYS A 102 -20.17 12.10 5.47
N GLU A 103 -19.36 11.29 6.14
CA GLU A 103 -18.94 11.46 7.54
C GLU A 103 -17.57 12.12 7.64
N LEU A 104 -16.90 12.33 6.49
CA LEU A 104 -15.56 12.91 6.42
C LEU A 104 -15.61 14.44 6.39
N SER A 105 -14.64 15.06 7.06
CA SER A 105 -14.33 16.49 6.90
C SER A 105 -13.80 16.77 5.48
N ASP A 106 -13.76 18.04 5.08
CA ASP A 106 -13.25 18.39 3.74
C ASP A 106 -11.75 18.11 3.60
N ASP A 107 -10.98 18.25 4.68
CA ASP A 107 -9.56 17.89 4.71
C ASP A 107 -9.35 16.37 4.60
N GLU A 108 -10.13 15.58 5.34
CA GLU A 108 -10.12 14.12 5.24
C GLU A 108 -10.47 13.66 3.82
N LYS A 109 -11.51 14.24 3.20
CA LYS A 109 -11.86 13.96 1.80
C LYS A 109 -10.72 14.29 0.86
N ARG A 110 -10.06 15.45 1.03
CA ARG A 110 -8.94 15.88 0.20
C ARG A 110 -7.80 14.85 0.26
N ILE A 111 -7.45 14.38 1.46
CA ILE A 111 -6.39 13.39 1.67
C ILE A 111 -6.76 12.06 1.00
N ILE A 112 -7.95 11.52 1.24
CA ILE A 112 -8.35 10.23 0.64
C ILE A 112 -8.52 10.33 -0.89
N GLN A 113 -9.01 11.45 -1.42
CA GLN A 113 -9.05 11.67 -2.86
C GLN A 113 -7.64 11.70 -3.47
N LYS A 114 -6.67 12.30 -2.79
CA LYS A 114 -5.26 12.26 -3.20
C LYS A 114 -4.74 10.82 -3.26
N VAL A 115 -5.02 10.01 -2.24
CA VAL A 115 -4.70 8.56 -2.23
C VAL A 115 -5.24 7.88 -3.51
N LEU A 116 -6.53 8.07 -3.80
CA LEU A 116 -7.19 7.45 -4.96
C LEU A 116 -6.61 7.89 -6.32
N MET A 117 -6.01 9.07 -6.40
CA MET A 117 -5.38 9.57 -7.63
C MET A 117 -3.97 9.04 -7.83
N ILE A 118 -3.14 9.04 -6.79
CA ILE A 118 -1.70 8.71 -6.94
C ILE A 118 -1.40 7.23 -6.71
N THR A 119 -2.32 6.48 -6.10
CA THR A 119 -2.19 5.04 -5.85
C THR A 119 -3.28 4.26 -6.60
N PRO A 120 -3.15 4.10 -7.94
CA PRO A 120 -4.16 3.37 -8.71
C PRO A 120 -4.30 1.93 -8.21
N GLU A 121 -5.54 1.45 -8.13
CA GLU A 121 -5.81 0.11 -7.58
C GLU A 121 -5.25 -1.02 -8.44
N ASN A 122 -5.31 -0.86 -9.76
CA ASN A 122 -4.72 -1.79 -10.72
C ASN A 122 -3.36 -1.24 -11.14
N ILE A 123 -2.30 -1.91 -10.69
CA ILE A 123 -0.94 -1.65 -11.16
C ILE A 123 -0.67 -2.65 -12.27
N HIS A 124 -0.70 -2.18 -13.51
CA HIS A 124 -0.37 -3.03 -14.64
C HIS A 124 1.14 -3.05 -14.86
N ILE A 125 1.74 -4.23 -14.77
CA ILE A 125 3.19 -4.44 -14.78
C ILE A 125 3.75 -4.43 -16.21
N ASN A 126 3.33 -3.46 -17.04
CA ASN A 126 3.98 -3.15 -18.32
C ASN A 126 4.37 -1.68 -18.31
N SER A 127 5.57 -1.37 -18.81
CA SER A 127 6.21 -0.04 -18.78
C SER A 127 5.36 1.12 -19.33
N PHE A 128 4.29 0.84 -20.08
CA PHE A 128 3.36 1.84 -20.64
C PHE A 128 2.24 2.26 -19.67
N MET A 129 1.94 1.46 -18.63
CA MET A 129 0.77 1.69 -17.75
C MET A 129 1.13 2.12 -16.32
N PHE A 130 2.41 2.31 -16.04
CA PHE A 130 2.83 2.90 -14.77
C PHE A 130 2.83 4.42 -14.79
N GLU A 131 2.44 5.10 -15.87
CA GLU A 131 2.49 6.57 -16.00
C GLU A 131 2.10 7.30 -14.71
N PRO A 132 0.96 7.03 -14.03
CA PRO A 132 0.63 7.74 -12.79
C PRO A 132 1.64 7.53 -11.65
N ILE A 133 2.16 6.31 -11.47
CA ILE A 133 3.14 5.98 -10.41
C ILE A 133 4.56 6.41 -10.81
N LEU A 134 4.91 6.32 -12.09
CA LEU A 134 6.19 6.78 -12.63
C LEU A 134 6.30 8.29 -12.58
N ASP A 135 5.23 9.01 -12.94
CA ASP A 135 5.15 10.46 -12.98
C ASP A 135 5.03 11.07 -11.58
N THR A 136 4.46 10.33 -10.62
CA THR A 136 4.44 10.77 -9.22
C THR A 136 5.85 10.67 -8.63
N SER A 137 6.39 11.80 -8.17
CA SER A 137 7.69 11.81 -7.47
C SER A 137 7.60 11.05 -6.14
N LEU A 138 8.73 10.48 -5.69
CA LEU A 138 8.76 9.82 -4.39
C LEU A 138 8.38 10.78 -3.25
N ASP A 139 8.75 12.06 -3.36
CA ASP A 139 8.41 13.10 -2.38
C ASP A 139 6.89 13.34 -2.28
N HIS A 140 6.15 13.20 -3.38
CA HIS A 140 4.68 13.29 -3.36
C HIS A 140 4.04 12.09 -2.65
N LEU A 141 4.61 10.90 -2.82
CA LEU A 141 4.21 9.70 -2.10
C LEU A 141 4.53 9.82 -0.61
N TYR A 142 5.72 10.32 -0.26
CA TYR A 142 6.13 10.62 1.12
C TYR A 142 5.16 11.58 1.80
N THR A 143 4.87 12.71 1.15
CA THR A 143 3.91 13.69 1.65
C THR A 143 2.53 13.06 1.87
N CYS A 144 2.06 12.26 0.91
CA CYS A 144 0.77 11.58 1.03
C CYS A 144 0.76 10.53 2.15
N PHE A 145 1.87 9.81 2.34
CA PHE A 145 2.01 8.82 3.40
C PHE A 145 1.94 9.48 4.77
N GLU A 146 2.63 10.60 4.98
CA GLU A 146 2.55 11.38 6.21
C GLU A 146 1.16 11.98 6.43
N GLU A 147 0.51 12.53 5.40
CA GLU A 147 -0.86 13.03 5.50
C GLU A 147 -1.82 11.92 5.96
N VAL A 148 -1.71 10.71 5.40
CA VAL A 148 -2.54 9.56 5.79
C VAL A 148 -2.21 9.04 7.18
N LYS A 149 -0.93 9.03 7.58
CA LYS A 149 -0.51 8.65 8.94
C LYS A 149 -1.08 9.58 10.02
N ASN A 150 -1.27 10.85 9.68
CA ASN A 150 -1.80 11.87 10.59
C ASN A 150 -3.34 11.96 10.58
N LEU A 151 -4.03 11.08 9.85
CA LEU A 151 -5.47 10.93 9.97
C LEU A 151 -5.78 10.23 11.31
N ASN A 152 -6.51 10.93 12.19
CA ASN A 152 -6.92 10.44 13.52
C ASN A 152 -8.15 9.53 13.45
#